data_AF-A0A3R6WFQ8-F1
#
_entry.id   AF-A0A3R6WFQ8-F1
#
_cell.length_a   1.000
_cell.length_b   1.000
_cell.length_c   1.000
_cell.angle_alpha   90.00
_cell.angle_beta   90.00
_cell.angle_gamma   90.00
#
_symmetry.space_group_name_H-M   'P 1'
#
loop_
_entity.id
_entity.type
_entity.pdbx_description
1 polymer ?
#
loop_
_entity_poly.entity_id
_entity_poly.type
_entity_poly.pdbx_seq_one_letter_code
_entity_poly.pdbx_strand_id
1 'polypeptide(L)'
;MTFAPPHATLSPQLTGLIERILTDAPSEHHVHYLNGLEQIRAFMVQTHGSTDGRPVSFEDMVSRQSTIWQEHFEKAKKDKETMATPRPTLDFLPNVIGIDIRVHARGRPDDAIYNASPYARKYLPRGNYIAQWQVADDRVLYFPMLRAYPKFTGHEDDGELLAGEHDSDSTSAITSEALSKYFTEPASETQSVISTTKENGEAAHLAVLKLQNGSFVYVVGSKNVHMVIQSARDIEPACAVGVTIPGTNPFAGAKAVAYGLMRMLDALEPAKRFLFEEFLWQTRLTASFELLCPGHQHVELLDVPHDTPVLFGFSLPTMEMMLPQICVNPLLGFAISTACGVRTVAFQVVPYTGLEFKAVLTAIKCAYQTEGKVNLYVNGRGNVIGLQKYKTAWYVSLRAIREKAKSFLTNVLGKKKVAVGEALRDSHQSVEKRFNAIKRFLQLSDASTAKYCELGKAFITYVATVRLANCGDSDTAKKTVQHDCVDLFPVVWQAFLVATGANDRIDCTV
;
A
#
# COMPACT_ATOMS: atom_id res chain seq x y z
N MET A 1 31.18 9.73 9.89
CA MET A 1 30.53 8.40 9.82
C MET A 1 29.93 8.26 8.43
N THR A 2 30.10 7.11 7.80
CA THR A 2 29.89 6.93 6.35
C THR A 2 29.15 5.63 6.08
N PHE A 3 28.36 5.60 5.01
CA PHE A 3 27.66 4.41 4.55
C PHE A 3 28.65 3.41 3.92
N ALA A 4 28.33 2.11 4.00
CA ALA A 4 29.08 1.06 3.33
C ALA A 4 29.02 1.26 1.80
N PRO A 5 30.09 0.90 1.06
CA PRO A 5 30.09 0.98 -0.39
C PRO A 5 28.97 0.09 -0.98
N PRO A 6 28.32 0.53 -2.08
CA PRO A 6 27.28 -0.26 -2.73
C PRO A 6 27.86 -1.49 -3.43
N HIS A 7 27.00 -2.47 -3.68
CA HIS A 7 27.32 -3.67 -4.43
C HIS A 7 26.89 -3.53 -5.89
N ALA A 8 27.84 -3.56 -6.83
CA ALA A 8 27.54 -3.58 -8.27
C ALA A 8 26.97 -4.94 -8.73
N THR A 9 27.25 -6.00 -7.98
CA THR A 9 26.74 -7.35 -8.22
C THR A 9 26.31 -8.01 -6.91
N LEU A 10 25.40 -8.97 -7.01
CA LEU A 10 24.94 -9.75 -5.86
C LEU A 10 26.09 -10.59 -5.28
N SER A 11 26.16 -10.66 -3.96
CA SER A 11 27.10 -11.52 -3.25
C SER A 11 26.94 -13.00 -3.62
N PRO A 12 27.98 -13.84 -3.42
CA PRO A 12 27.91 -15.27 -3.67
C PRO A 12 26.78 -15.97 -2.90
N GLN A 13 26.51 -15.55 -1.66
CA GLN A 13 25.46 -16.13 -0.82
C GLN A 13 24.07 -15.89 -1.41
N LEU A 14 23.80 -14.67 -1.88
CA LEU A 14 22.54 -14.33 -2.55
C LEU A 14 22.43 -15.00 -3.91
N THR A 15 23.53 -15.06 -4.66
CA THR A 15 23.56 -15.73 -5.97
C THR A 15 23.23 -17.21 -5.81
N GLY A 16 23.87 -17.90 -4.86
CA GLY A 16 23.57 -19.31 -4.59
C GLY A 16 22.15 -19.55 -4.06
N LEU A 17 21.55 -18.60 -3.34
CA LEU A 17 20.13 -18.67 -2.99
C LEU A 17 19.23 -18.58 -4.22
N ILE A 18 19.49 -17.60 -5.10
CA ILE A 18 18.71 -17.38 -6.32
C ILE A 18 18.84 -18.56 -7.28
N GLU A 19 20.04 -19.13 -7.43
CA GLU A 19 20.27 -20.31 -8.26
C GLU A 19 19.42 -21.50 -7.78
N ARG A 20 19.39 -21.78 -6.48
CA ARG A 20 18.51 -22.82 -5.92
C ARG A 20 17.03 -22.54 -6.21
N ILE A 21 16.59 -21.31 -5.99
CA ILE A 21 15.21 -20.88 -6.28
C ILE A 21 14.86 -21.09 -7.76
N LEU A 22 15.77 -20.76 -8.67
CA LEU A 22 15.57 -20.92 -10.12
C LEU A 22 15.56 -22.39 -10.54
N THR A 23 16.41 -23.23 -9.93
CA THR A 23 16.41 -24.68 -10.17
C THR A 23 15.08 -25.32 -9.80
N ASP A 24 14.48 -24.91 -8.68
CA ASP A 24 13.23 -25.46 -8.16
C ASP A 24 11.97 -24.73 -8.69
N ALA A 25 12.14 -23.73 -9.54
CA ALA A 25 11.03 -22.89 -9.98
C ALA A 25 10.09 -23.62 -10.96
N PRO A 26 8.76 -23.50 -10.79
CA PRO A 26 7.79 -23.92 -11.80
C PRO A 26 8.06 -23.27 -13.16
N SER A 27 7.80 -23.98 -14.25
CA SER A 27 8.13 -23.51 -15.60
C SER A 27 7.39 -22.22 -15.97
N GLU A 28 6.15 -22.07 -15.52
CA GLU A 28 5.34 -20.86 -15.67
C GLU A 28 5.90 -19.64 -14.92
N HIS A 29 6.78 -19.85 -13.93
CA HIS A 29 7.41 -18.77 -13.16
C HIS A 29 8.79 -18.37 -13.71
N HIS A 30 9.44 -19.21 -14.53
CA HIS A 30 10.81 -18.98 -15.00
C HIS A 30 11.00 -17.63 -15.68
N VAL A 31 10.14 -17.28 -16.63
CA VAL A 31 10.24 -16.00 -17.36
C VAL A 31 10.15 -14.81 -16.40
N HIS A 32 9.29 -14.90 -15.38
CA HIS A 32 9.09 -13.85 -14.40
C HIS A 32 10.26 -13.74 -13.43
N TYR A 33 10.83 -14.88 -13.02
CA TYR A 33 11.98 -14.89 -12.11
C TYR A 33 13.22 -14.34 -12.81
N LEU A 34 13.50 -14.79 -14.03
CA LEU A 34 14.64 -14.33 -14.83
C LEU A 34 14.52 -12.84 -15.15
N ASN A 35 13.34 -12.37 -15.57
CA ASN A 35 13.14 -10.95 -15.84
C ASN A 35 13.30 -10.10 -14.56
N GLY A 36 12.74 -10.53 -13.43
CA GLY A 36 12.95 -9.85 -12.14
C GLY A 36 14.42 -9.75 -11.76
N LEU A 37 15.19 -10.82 -11.97
CA LEU A 37 16.64 -10.83 -11.73
C LEU A 37 17.39 -9.87 -12.67
N GLU A 38 17.05 -9.86 -13.95
CA GLU A 38 17.65 -8.98 -14.94
C GLU A 38 17.38 -7.51 -14.62
N GLN A 39 16.14 -7.15 -14.25
CA GLN A 39 15.77 -5.81 -13.82
C GLN A 39 16.60 -5.35 -12.61
N ILE A 40 16.80 -6.22 -11.61
CA ILE A 40 17.63 -5.94 -10.43
C ILE A 40 19.09 -5.74 -10.83
N ARG A 41 19.65 -6.66 -11.62
CA ARG A 41 21.05 -6.60 -12.06
C ARG A 41 21.33 -5.37 -12.90
N ALA A 42 20.46 -5.04 -13.86
CA ALA A 42 20.58 -3.85 -14.69
C ALA A 42 20.60 -2.59 -13.82
N PHE A 43 19.75 -2.53 -12.79
CA PHE A 43 19.71 -1.40 -11.86
C PHE A 43 21.00 -1.29 -11.05
N MET A 44 21.50 -2.40 -10.52
CA MET A 44 22.75 -2.43 -9.75
C MET A 44 23.94 -2.00 -10.62
N VAL A 45 24.03 -2.48 -11.85
CA VAL A 45 25.11 -2.09 -12.78
C VAL A 45 25.04 -0.60 -13.09
N GLN A 46 23.86 -0.07 -13.44
CA GLN A 46 23.68 1.34 -13.79
C GLN A 46 23.92 2.27 -12.60
N THR A 47 23.43 1.89 -11.42
CA THR A 47 23.38 2.80 -10.26
C THR A 47 24.59 2.63 -9.35
N HIS A 48 25.01 1.40 -9.08
CA HIS A 48 26.08 1.09 -8.11
C HIS A 48 27.47 0.93 -8.78
N GLY A 49 27.51 0.53 -10.05
CA GLY A 49 28.74 0.31 -10.80
C GLY A 49 29.45 1.61 -11.20
N SER A 50 30.76 1.56 -11.41
CA SER A 50 31.51 2.62 -12.09
C SER A 50 31.52 2.36 -13.60
N THR A 51 31.83 3.39 -14.38
CA THR A 51 32.05 3.26 -15.82
C THR A 51 33.31 2.46 -16.18
N ASP A 52 34.26 2.31 -15.24
CA ASP A 52 35.53 1.61 -15.42
C ASP A 52 35.63 0.28 -14.65
N GLY A 53 34.54 -0.18 -14.03
CA GLY A 53 34.46 -1.45 -13.29
C GLY A 53 35.09 -1.44 -11.90
N ARG A 54 35.63 -0.31 -11.42
CA ARG A 54 36.15 -0.15 -10.05
C ARG A 54 35.03 0.00 -9.01
N PRO A 55 35.25 -0.42 -7.75
CA PRO A 55 34.32 -0.14 -6.65
C PRO A 55 34.07 1.37 -6.50
N VAL A 56 32.81 1.75 -6.34
CA VAL A 56 32.38 3.13 -6.13
C VAL A 56 32.14 3.34 -4.63
N SER A 57 32.46 4.51 -4.10
CA SER A 57 32.05 4.84 -2.73
C SER A 57 30.53 5.12 -2.66
N PHE A 58 29.91 5.00 -1.49
CA PHE A 58 28.49 5.36 -1.38
C PHE A 58 28.23 6.83 -1.75
N GLU A 59 29.16 7.71 -1.39
CA GLU A 59 29.10 9.13 -1.70
C GLU A 59 29.18 9.40 -3.20
N ASP A 60 30.11 8.76 -3.90
CA ASP A 60 30.25 8.89 -5.36
C ASP A 60 29.05 8.32 -6.11
N MET A 61 28.44 7.25 -5.59
CA MET A 61 27.21 6.69 -6.14
C MET A 61 26.07 7.71 -6.04
N VAL A 62 25.89 8.29 -4.84
CA VAL A 62 24.83 9.27 -4.57
C VAL A 62 25.05 10.57 -5.34
N SER A 63 26.29 11.07 -5.43
CA SER A 63 26.60 12.36 -6.03
C SER A 63 26.18 12.43 -7.51
N ARG A 64 26.27 11.32 -8.25
CA ARG A 64 25.87 11.21 -9.66
C ARG A 64 24.40 11.55 -9.92
N GLN A 65 23.51 11.23 -8.98
CA GLN A 65 22.07 11.46 -9.12
C GLN A 65 21.55 12.57 -8.19
N SER A 66 22.42 13.15 -7.35
CA SER A 66 22.02 14.09 -6.31
C SER A 66 21.22 15.28 -6.83
N THR A 67 21.63 15.86 -7.97
CA THR A 67 20.95 16.99 -8.59
C THR A 67 19.49 16.67 -8.94
N ILE A 68 19.22 15.47 -9.49
CA ILE A 68 17.86 15.05 -9.86
C ILE A 68 16.96 14.97 -8.62
N TRP A 69 17.48 14.44 -7.52
CA TRP A 69 16.74 14.34 -6.26
C TRP A 69 16.54 15.70 -5.60
N GLN A 70 17.52 16.59 -5.69
CA GLN A 70 17.41 17.98 -5.22
C GLN A 70 16.33 18.74 -6.00
N GLU A 71 16.32 18.65 -7.32
CA GLU A 71 15.30 19.27 -8.18
C GLU A 71 13.89 18.74 -7.85
N HIS A 72 13.77 17.43 -7.61
CA HIS A 72 12.52 16.82 -7.17
C HIS A 72 12.03 17.39 -5.84
N PHE A 73 12.92 17.50 -4.84
CA PHE A 73 12.61 18.11 -3.55
C PHE A 73 12.18 19.57 -3.69
N GLU A 74 12.95 20.38 -4.41
CA GLU A 74 12.67 21.81 -4.61
C GLU A 74 11.35 22.03 -5.35
N LYS A 75 11.02 21.17 -6.33
CA LYS A 75 9.72 21.19 -7.00
C LYS A 75 8.60 20.85 -6.04
N ALA A 76 8.72 19.77 -5.26
CA ALA A 76 7.69 19.35 -4.31
C ALA A 76 7.49 20.33 -3.14
N LYS A 77 8.49 21.16 -2.84
CA LYS A 77 8.39 22.23 -1.84
C LYS A 77 7.62 23.45 -2.36
N LYS A 78 7.70 23.74 -3.66
CA LYS A 78 7.07 24.90 -4.31
C LYS A 78 5.65 24.62 -4.82
N ASP A 79 5.35 23.38 -5.17
CA ASP A 79 4.06 22.98 -5.71
C ASP A 79 2.98 22.94 -4.60
N LYS A 80 1.80 23.47 -4.92
CA LYS A 80 0.63 23.59 -4.03
C LYS A 80 -0.10 22.26 -3.82
N GLU A 81 0.14 21.28 -4.68
CA GLU A 81 -0.48 19.95 -4.62
C GLU A 81 0.48 18.88 -4.05
N THR A 82 1.58 19.31 -3.47
CA THR A 82 2.57 18.45 -2.83
C THR A 82 2.98 18.98 -1.46
N MET A 83 3.59 18.12 -0.66
CA MET A 83 4.20 18.50 0.60
C MET A 83 5.50 17.74 0.79
N ALA A 84 6.55 18.46 1.19
CA ALA A 84 7.84 17.91 1.61
C ALA A 84 8.05 18.24 3.09
N THR A 85 8.19 17.21 3.94
CA THR A 85 8.33 17.36 5.39
C THR A 85 9.68 16.83 5.85
N PRO A 86 10.59 17.70 6.34
CA PRO A 86 11.83 17.26 6.96
C PRO A 86 11.59 16.47 8.25
N ARG A 87 12.40 15.44 8.45
CA ARG A 87 12.41 14.50 9.57
C ARG A 87 13.85 14.35 10.05
N PRO A 88 14.23 14.96 11.18
CA PRO A 88 15.52 14.69 11.80
C PRO A 88 15.71 13.18 12.02
N THR A 89 16.94 12.71 11.81
CA THR A 89 17.31 11.33 12.12
C THR A 89 18.03 11.27 13.47
N LEU A 90 18.28 10.05 13.97
CA LEU A 90 18.97 9.83 15.24
C LEU A 90 20.49 9.97 15.09
N ASP A 91 21.20 10.01 16.22
CA ASP A 91 22.64 10.31 16.29
C ASP A 91 23.55 9.31 15.56
N PHE A 92 23.05 8.14 15.16
CA PHE A 92 23.79 7.23 14.29
C PHE A 92 23.80 7.70 12.82
N LEU A 93 23.07 8.77 12.46
CA LEU A 93 23.10 9.47 11.18
C LEU A 93 23.05 11.00 11.36
N PRO A 94 23.97 11.62 12.12
CA PRO A 94 23.82 12.99 12.63
C PRO A 94 23.80 14.07 11.53
N ASN A 95 24.33 13.76 10.33
CA ASN A 95 24.40 14.69 9.20
C ASN A 95 23.33 14.39 8.12
N VAL A 96 22.34 13.55 8.44
CA VAL A 96 21.27 13.15 7.51
C VAL A 96 19.93 13.64 8.04
N ILE A 97 19.20 14.35 7.18
CA ILE A 97 17.80 14.70 7.40
C ILE A 97 16.99 13.93 6.38
N GLY A 98 16.03 13.14 6.83
CA GLY A 98 15.08 12.51 5.93
C GLY A 98 13.96 13.46 5.56
N ILE A 99 13.35 13.27 4.39
CA ILE A 99 12.31 14.16 3.87
C ILE A 99 11.20 13.29 3.29
N ASP A 100 10.03 13.30 3.93
CA ASP A 100 8.81 12.70 3.39
C ASP A 100 8.26 13.60 2.30
N ILE A 101 8.11 13.08 1.08
CA ILE A 101 7.49 13.80 -0.05
C ILE A 101 6.19 13.11 -0.43
N ARG A 102 5.08 13.84 -0.48
CA ARG A 102 3.77 13.29 -0.83
C ARG A 102 2.90 14.26 -1.61
N VAL A 103 1.88 13.74 -2.28
CA VAL A 103 0.77 14.56 -2.74
C VAL A 103 0.03 15.13 -1.53
N HIS A 104 -0.38 16.39 -1.62
CA HIS A 104 -1.15 17.06 -0.59
C HIS A 104 -1.80 18.32 -1.16
N ALA A 105 -3.12 18.40 -1.12
CA ALA A 105 -3.84 19.64 -1.33
C ALA A 105 -4.99 19.73 -0.35
N ARG A 106 -5.14 20.89 0.31
CA ARG A 106 -6.20 21.10 1.30
C ARG A 106 -7.57 20.89 0.66
N GLY A 107 -8.38 20.00 1.24
CA GLY A 107 -9.75 19.75 0.80
C GLY A 107 -9.88 18.98 -0.52
N ARG A 108 -8.78 18.43 -1.06
CA ARG A 108 -8.80 17.60 -2.27
C ARG A 108 -8.29 16.19 -1.96
N PRO A 109 -8.96 15.14 -2.48
CA PRO A 109 -8.47 13.78 -2.34
C PRO A 109 -7.23 13.56 -3.21
N ASP A 110 -6.32 12.71 -2.74
CA ASP A 110 -5.09 12.35 -3.47
C ASP A 110 -5.38 11.87 -4.90
N ASP A 111 -6.45 11.09 -5.10
CA ASP A 111 -6.82 10.52 -6.39
C ASP A 111 -7.12 11.60 -7.44
N ALA A 112 -7.71 12.73 -7.04
CA ALA A 112 -7.92 13.86 -7.94
C ALA A 112 -6.59 14.48 -8.41
N ILE A 113 -5.61 14.57 -7.52
CA ILE A 113 -4.26 15.10 -7.84
C ILE A 113 -3.56 14.15 -8.82
N TYR A 114 -3.56 12.84 -8.53
CA TYR A 114 -2.96 11.85 -9.41
C TYR A 114 -3.61 11.79 -10.78
N ASN A 115 -4.93 11.94 -10.88
CA ASN A 115 -5.62 11.96 -12.18
C ASN A 115 -5.25 13.20 -13.01
N ALA A 116 -5.10 14.36 -12.37
CA ALA A 116 -4.77 15.62 -13.03
C ALA A 116 -3.28 15.77 -13.39
N SER A 117 -2.36 15.23 -12.59
CA SER A 117 -0.92 15.54 -12.67
C SER A 117 -0.08 14.36 -13.19
N PRO A 118 0.49 14.43 -14.42
CA PRO A 118 1.49 13.47 -14.90
C PRO A 118 2.73 13.43 -14.01
N TYR A 119 3.11 14.57 -13.43
CA TYR A 119 4.24 14.65 -12.50
C TYR A 119 3.97 13.82 -11.24
N ALA A 120 2.76 13.92 -10.67
CA ALA A 120 2.41 13.11 -9.49
C ALA A 120 2.45 11.61 -9.80
N ARG A 121 1.85 11.18 -10.92
CA ARG A 121 1.86 9.76 -11.33
C ARG A 121 3.28 9.21 -11.51
N LYS A 122 4.17 9.99 -12.10
CA LYS A 122 5.53 9.55 -12.40
C LYS A 122 6.48 9.63 -11.20
N TYR A 123 6.44 10.72 -10.44
CA TYR A 123 7.50 11.07 -9.47
C TYR A 123 7.05 11.06 -8.00
N LEU A 124 5.75 10.90 -7.71
CA LEU A 124 5.22 10.87 -6.34
C LEU A 124 4.59 9.52 -6.01
N PRO A 125 5.41 8.48 -5.71
CA PRO A 125 4.87 7.23 -5.20
C PRO A 125 4.18 7.43 -3.85
N ARG A 126 3.35 6.46 -3.47
CA ARG A 126 2.72 6.42 -2.15
C ARG A 126 3.69 5.79 -1.14
N GLY A 127 4.70 6.56 -0.77
CA GLY A 127 5.83 6.15 0.06
C GLY A 127 7.12 6.67 -0.56
N ASN A 128 7.45 7.93 -0.31
CA ASN A 128 8.61 8.60 -0.91
C ASN A 128 9.40 9.30 0.19
N TYR A 129 10.58 8.77 0.50
CA TYR A 129 11.44 9.29 1.55
C TYR A 129 12.86 9.42 1.04
N ILE A 130 13.34 10.65 0.96
CA ILE A 130 14.69 10.96 0.49
C ILE A 130 15.53 11.48 1.65
N ALA A 131 16.85 11.37 1.54
CA ALA A 131 17.81 12.00 2.43
C ALA A 131 18.30 13.32 1.83
N GLN A 132 18.50 14.31 2.70
CA GLN A 132 19.46 15.39 2.54
C GLN A 132 20.65 15.06 3.46
N TRP A 133 21.84 14.88 2.88
CA TRP A 133 23.05 14.45 3.59
C TRP A 133 24.17 15.48 3.43
N GLN A 134 24.63 16.05 4.54
CA GLN A 134 25.83 16.88 4.57
C GLN A 134 27.07 15.99 4.69
N VAL A 135 27.86 15.93 3.62
CA VAL A 135 29.10 15.15 3.57
C VAL A 135 30.26 15.94 4.20
N ALA A 136 31.41 15.28 4.37
CA ALA A 136 32.54 15.82 5.15
C ALA A 136 33.17 17.09 4.55
N ASP A 137 33.02 17.33 3.26
CA ASP A 137 33.50 18.53 2.55
C ASP A 137 32.42 19.62 2.43
N ASP A 138 31.40 19.57 3.30
CA ASP A 138 30.26 20.49 3.38
C ASP A 138 29.33 20.52 2.16
N ARG A 139 29.53 19.66 1.16
CA ARG A 139 28.50 19.46 0.13
C ARG A 139 27.24 18.85 0.73
N VAL A 140 26.10 19.22 0.15
CA VAL A 140 24.80 18.64 0.50
C VAL A 140 24.36 17.75 -0.66
N LEU A 141 24.22 16.46 -0.39
CA LEU A 141 23.77 15.46 -1.36
C LEU A 141 22.33 15.03 -1.07
N TYR A 142 21.58 14.73 -2.12
CA TYR A 142 20.22 14.23 -2.03
C TYR A 142 20.12 12.83 -2.63
N PHE A 143 19.44 11.91 -1.96
CA PHE A 143 19.28 10.55 -2.49
C PHE A 143 18.04 9.86 -1.93
N PRO A 144 17.49 8.86 -2.62
CA PRO A 144 16.32 8.14 -2.15
C PRO A 144 16.73 7.15 -1.06
N MET A 145 16.14 7.28 0.12
CA MET A 145 16.25 6.29 1.17
C MET A 145 15.21 5.18 0.97
N LEU A 146 14.01 5.55 0.51
CA LEU A 146 12.90 4.65 0.26
C LEU A 146 11.99 5.21 -0.83
N ARG A 147 11.58 4.35 -1.77
CA ARG A 147 10.65 4.70 -2.84
C ARG A 147 9.72 3.53 -3.13
N ALA A 148 8.50 3.59 -2.62
CA ALA A 148 7.46 2.57 -2.78
C ALA A 148 6.82 2.60 -4.18
N TYR A 149 5.75 1.83 -4.36
CA TYR A 149 5.02 1.76 -5.62
C TYR A 149 4.44 3.12 -6.03
N PRO A 150 4.45 3.44 -7.34
CA PRO A 150 3.67 4.56 -7.85
C PRO A 150 2.19 4.33 -7.56
N LYS A 151 1.41 5.40 -7.57
CA LYS A 151 -0.05 5.29 -7.49
C LYS A 151 -0.53 4.48 -8.69
N PHE A 152 -1.27 3.41 -8.42
CA PHE A 152 -2.03 2.68 -9.42
C PHE A 152 -3.53 2.84 -9.18
N THR A 153 -4.33 2.64 -10.22
CA THR A 153 -5.77 2.93 -10.22
C THR A 153 -6.62 1.66 -10.27
N GLY A 154 -7.93 1.82 -10.24
CA GLY A 154 -8.91 0.74 -10.36
C GLY A 154 -10.30 1.24 -9.98
N HIS A 155 -11.05 0.44 -9.24
CA HIS A 155 -12.35 0.85 -8.66
C HIS A 155 -12.11 1.87 -7.53
N GLU A 156 -11.65 3.08 -7.88
CA GLU A 156 -10.97 4.02 -6.97
C GLU A 156 -11.87 4.54 -5.86
N ASP A 157 -13.16 4.68 -6.14
CA ASP A 157 -14.07 5.45 -5.32
C ASP A 157 -15.36 4.71 -4.99
N ASP A 158 -15.38 3.39 -5.21
CA ASP A 158 -16.52 2.53 -4.86
C ASP A 158 -17.87 3.07 -5.41
N GLY A 159 -17.83 3.87 -6.50
CA GLY A 159 -18.98 4.54 -7.13
C GLY A 159 -19.42 5.90 -6.56
N GLU A 160 -18.69 6.59 -5.68
CA GLU A 160 -19.13 7.87 -5.05
C GLU A 160 -19.13 9.05 -6.02
N LEU A 161 -18.13 9.16 -6.90
CA LEU A 161 -17.96 10.25 -7.87
C LEU A 161 -18.77 10.07 -9.16
N LEU A 162 -19.33 8.88 -9.43
CA LEU A 162 -20.16 8.60 -10.61
C LEU A 162 -21.62 9.11 -10.46
N ALA A 163 -21.90 9.88 -9.40
CA ALA A 163 -23.19 10.53 -9.16
C ALA A 163 -23.36 11.86 -9.94
N GLY A 164 -22.70 12.01 -11.10
CA GLY A 164 -23.02 13.05 -12.08
C GLY A 164 -24.16 12.57 -12.97
N GLU A 165 -25.26 13.31 -13.00
CA GLU A 165 -26.36 13.08 -13.93
C GLU A 165 -25.88 13.34 -15.37
N HIS A 166 -26.26 12.48 -16.31
CA HIS A 166 -25.88 12.46 -17.74
C HIS A 166 -24.53 11.80 -18.09
N ASP A 167 -24.51 10.46 -18.13
CA ASP A 167 -24.01 9.74 -19.31
C ASP A 167 -24.13 8.22 -19.11
N SER A 168 -25.13 7.60 -19.74
CA SER A 168 -25.35 6.15 -19.70
C SER A 168 -24.53 5.36 -20.73
N ASP A 169 -23.95 6.02 -21.75
CA ASP A 169 -23.25 5.35 -22.85
C ASP A 169 -21.74 5.64 -22.94
N SER A 170 -21.19 6.57 -22.15
CA SER A 170 -19.75 6.96 -22.21
C SER A 170 -18.87 6.33 -21.12
N THR A 171 -19.44 5.54 -20.22
CA THR A 171 -18.76 5.01 -19.01
C THR A 171 -17.61 4.04 -19.33
N SER A 172 -17.68 3.25 -20.42
CA SER A 172 -16.59 2.34 -20.80
C SER A 172 -15.38 3.08 -21.40
N ALA A 173 -15.62 4.11 -22.22
CA ALA A 173 -14.56 4.88 -22.87
C ALA A 173 -13.78 5.76 -21.87
N ILE A 174 -14.48 6.41 -20.93
CA ILE A 174 -13.86 7.27 -19.91
C ILE A 174 -13.02 6.42 -18.91
N THR A 175 -13.47 5.21 -18.57
CA THR A 175 -12.68 4.30 -17.72
C THR A 175 -11.43 3.77 -18.40
N SER A 176 -11.46 3.53 -19.73
CA SER A 176 -10.30 3.07 -20.51
C SER A 176 -9.20 4.14 -20.61
N GLU A 177 -9.57 5.39 -20.88
CA GLU A 177 -8.62 6.51 -20.98
C GLU A 177 -8.05 6.93 -19.61
N ALA A 178 -8.85 6.85 -18.54
CA ALA A 178 -8.35 7.10 -17.19
C ALA A 178 -7.38 5.98 -16.74
N LEU A 179 -7.66 4.72 -17.08
CA LEU A 179 -6.83 3.57 -16.74
C LEU A 179 -5.50 3.58 -17.50
N SER A 180 -5.50 3.95 -18.78
CA SER A 180 -4.28 3.98 -19.61
C SER A 180 -3.20 4.94 -19.07
N LYS A 181 -3.59 5.99 -18.34
CA LYS A 181 -2.66 6.95 -17.68
C LYS A 181 -1.77 6.30 -16.61
N TYR A 182 -2.12 5.10 -16.16
CA TYR A 182 -1.40 4.33 -15.14
C TYR A 182 -0.66 3.14 -15.73
N PHE A 183 -0.63 3.02 -17.06
CA PHE A 183 0.14 2.01 -17.76
C PHE A 183 1.36 2.64 -18.44
N THR A 184 2.46 1.90 -18.54
CA THR A 184 3.66 2.30 -19.27
C THR A 184 3.60 1.90 -20.75
N GLU A 185 2.77 0.92 -21.09
CA GLU A 185 2.50 0.42 -22.44
C GLU A 185 0.99 0.17 -22.59
N PRO A 186 0.42 0.16 -23.81
CA PRO A 186 -0.99 -0.19 -24.00
C PRO A 186 -1.34 -1.55 -23.36
N ALA A 187 -2.52 -1.65 -22.73
CA ALA A 187 -2.96 -2.90 -22.11
C ALA A 187 -3.06 -4.09 -23.10
N SER A 188 -3.16 -3.83 -24.41
CA SER A 188 -3.11 -4.84 -25.47
C SER A 188 -1.76 -5.57 -25.58
N GLU A 189 -0.68 -5.01 -25.03
CA GLU A 189 0.64 -5.66 -24.99
C GLU A 189 0.75 -6.73 -23.89
N THR A 190 -0.27 -6.85 -23.03
CA THR A 190 -0.31 -7.81 -21.93
C THR A 190 -0.38 -9.24 -22.48
N GLN A 191 0.50 -10.11 -21.99
CA GLN A 191 0.51 -11.55 -22.26
C GLN A 191 0.01 -12.37 -21.08
N SER A 192 0.36 -11.95 -19.86
CA SER A 192 -0.11 -12.58 -18.63
C SER A 192 -0.40 -11.55 -17.55
N VAL A 193 -1.15 -11.97 -16.54
CA VAL A 193 -1.46 -11.17 -15.37
C VAL A 193 -1.04 -11.93 -14.11
N ILE A 194 -0.22 -11.30 -13.28
CA ILE A 194 0.08 -11.78 -11.94
C ILE A 194 -1.02 -11.21 -11.03
N SER A 195 -1.95 -12.04 -10.59
CA SER A 195 -3.05 -11.65 -9.72
C SER A 195 -2.72 -11.99 -8.27
N THR A 196 -2.55 -10.96 -7.45
CA THR A 196 -2.19 -11.08 -6.03
C THR A 196 -3.39 -10.83 -5.14
N THR A 197 -3.48 -11.49 -3.98
CA THR A 197 -4.45 -11.11 -2.95
C THR A 197 -4.24 -9.65 -2.55
N LYS A 198 -5.33 -8.88 -2.56
CA LYS A 198 -5.33 -7.56 -1.96
C LYS A 198 -5.65 -7.72 -0.48
N GLU A 199 -4.61 -7.83 0.34
CA GLU A 199 -4.71 -7.82 1.79
C GLU A 199 -5.39 -6.53 2.29
N ASN A 200 -6.09 -6.61 3.43
CA ASN A 200 -6.85 -5.51 4.02
C ASN A 200 -6.19 -5.01 5.32
N GLY A 201 -5.21 -4.12 5.18
CA GLY A 201 -4.47 -3.56 6.30
C GLY A 201 -3.93 -2.15 6.04
N GLU A 202 -2.77 -1.86 6.62
CA GLU A 202 -2.10 -0.57 6.47
C GLU A 202 -0.84 -0.69 5.62
N ALA A 203 -0.62 0.25 4.70
CA ALA A 203 0.57 0.23 3.86
C ALA A 203 1.85 0.40 4.71
N ALA A 204 2.82 -0.48 4.50
CA ALA A 204 4.08 -0.54 5.23
C ALA A 204 5.25 -0.66 4.24
N HIS A 205 6.36 0.03 4.53
CA HIS A 205 7.53 0.01 3.67
C HIS A 205 8.79 -0.28 4.48
N LEU A 206 9.71 -1.03 3.87
CA LEU A 206 11.03 -1.34 4.40
C LEU A 206 12.09 -1.15 3.31
N ALA A 207 13.12 -0.38 3.60
CA ALA A 207 14.37 -0.37 2.86
C ALA A 207 15.54 -0.50 3.84
N VAL A 208 16.67 -1.03 3.35
CA VAL A 208 17.84 -1.29 4.19
C VAL A 208 19.06 -0.54 3.66
N LEU A 209 19.72 0.17 4.56
CA LEU A 209 21.02 0.79 4.37
C LEU A 209 22.04 0.05 5.26
N LYS A 210 23.32 0.24 4.99
CA LYS A 210 24.39 -0.33 5.81
C LYS A 210 25.46 0.73 6.07
N LEU A 211 25.90 0.81 7.32
CA LEU A 211 27.01 1.67 7.73
C LEU A 211 28.34 0.95 7.47
N GLN A 212 29.44 1.70 7.38
CA GLN A 212 30.77 1.12 7.18
C GLN A 212 31.19 0.12 8.27
N ASN A 213 30.67 0.25 9.49
CA ASN A 213 30.89 -0.70 10.57
C ASN A 213 30.12 -2.03 10.40
N GLY A 214 29.41 -2.20 9.28
CA GLY A 214 28.63 -3.39 8.97
C GLY A 214 27.21 -3.41 9.55
N SER A 215 26.83 -2.43 10.37
CA SER A 215 25.50 -2.36 10.98
C SER A 215 24.44 -2.00 9.94
N PHE A 216 23.31 -2.71 9.98
CA PHE A 216 22.14 -2.36 9.20
C PHE A 216 21.43 -1.14 9.79
N VAL A 217 20.80 -0.38 8.89
CA VAL A 217 19.94 0.76 9.19
C VAL A 217 18.67 0.55 8.39
N TYR A 218 17.54 0.51 9.07
CA TYR A 218 16.23 0.29 8.48
C TYR A 218 15.53 1.63 8.26
N VAL A 219 15.01 1.80 7.05
CA VAL A 219 14.10 2.88 6.71
C VAL A 219 12.71 2.27 6.69
N VAL A 220 11.88 2.65 7.66
CA VAL A 220 10.54 2.08 7.84
C VAL A 220 9.49 3.16 7.89
N GLY A 221 8.29 2.87 7.41
CA GLY A 221 7.21 3.83 7.48
C GLY A 221 5.94 3.39 6.80
N SER A 222 4.91 4.22 6.95
CA SER A 222 3.62 4.03 6.29
C SER A 222 3.60 4.73 4.93
N LYS A 223 2.42 4.82 4.31
CA LYS A 223 2.19 5.57 3.07
C LYS A 223 2.89 6.94 3.00
N ASN A 224 2.89 7.70 4.09
CA ASN A 224 3.12 9.15 4.07
C ASN A 224 4.14 9.65 5.09
N VAL A 225 4.63 8.78 5.98
CA VAL A 225 5.53 9.14 7.07
C VAL A 225 6.50 8.00 7.32
N HIS A 226 7.79 8.31 7.35
CA HIS A 226 8.87 7.34 7.56
C HIS A 226 9.83 7.80 8.65
N MET A 227 10.59 6.83 9.15
CA MET A 227 11.65 7.01 10.15
C MET A 227 12.84 6.10 9.81
N VAL A 228 13.96 6.40 10.43
CA VAL A 228 15.20 5.63 10.28
C VAL A 228 15.61 5.09 11.64
N ILE A 229 15.83 3.78 11.73
CA ILE A 229 16.08 3.04 12.98
C ILE A 229 17.14 1.95 12.78
N GLN A 230 17.80 1.50 13.84
CA GLN A 230 18.64 0.29 13.84
C GLN A 230 18.00 -0.86 14.63
N SER A 231 17.00 -0.57 15.46
CA SER A 231 16.28 -1.56 16.25
C SER A 231 14.91 -1.02 16.68
N ALA A 232 14.08 -1.90 17.26
CA ALA A 232 12.81 -1.49 17.86
C ALA A 232 12.95 -0.46 19.01
N ARG A 233 14.13 -0.37 19.65
CA ARG A 233 14.40 0.61 20.72
C ARG A 233 14.48 2.04 20.21
N ASP A 234 14.78 2.21 18.92
CA ASP A 234 14.96 3.51 18.29
C ASP A 234 13.62 4.13 17.83
N ILE A 235 12.53 3.38 17.84
CA ILE A 235 11.23 3.82 17.32
C ILE A 235 10.71 5.05 18.09
N GLU A 236 10.70 5.00 19.43
CA GLU A 236 10.22 6.12 20.24
C GLU A 236 11.13 7.35 20.13
N PRO A 237 12.47 7.23 20.25
CA PRO A 237 13.38 8.34 19.97
C PRO A 237 13.17 8.94 18.57
N ALA A 238 13.06 8.11 17.53
CA ALA A 238 12.88 8.56 16.15
C ALA A 238 11.56 9.32 15.97
N CYS A 239 10.49 8.85 16.62
CA CYS A 239 9.22 9.58 16.64
C CYS A 239 9.39 10.94 17.34
N ALA A 240 10.02 10.98 18.52
CA ALA A 240 10.20 12.20 19.30
C ALA A 240 10.96 13.29 18.54
N VAL A 241 12.09 12.95 17.90
CA VAL A 241 12.88 13.91 17.10
C VAL A 241 12.19 14.28 15.79
N GLY A 242 11.37 13.38 15.24
CA GLY A 242 10.65 13.59 13.99
C GLY A 242 9.40 14.47 14.12
N VAL A 243 8.89 14.72 15.34
CA VAL A 243 7.77 15.64 15.59
C VAL A 243 8.28 17.07 15.54
N THR A 244 8.09 17.72 14.40
CA THR A 244 8.52 19.11 14.16
C THR A 244 7.43 20.14 14.49
N ILE A 245 6.19 19.72 14.72
CA ILE A 245 5.06 20.59 15.05
C ILE A 245 4.44 20.14 16.38
N PRO A 246 4.49 20.98 17.44
CA PRO A 246 3.92 20.66 18.74
C PRO A 246 2.43 20.27 18.66
N GLY A 247 2.03 19.26 19.43
CA GLY A 247 0.64 18.78 19.49
C GLY A 247 0.20 17.90 18.31
N THR A 248 1.09 17.59 17.37
CA THR A 248 0.83 16.65 16.27
C THR A 248 1.42 15.28 16.56
N ASN A 249 0.75 14.22 16.08
CA ASN A 249 1.29 12.86 16.09
C ASN A 249 1.36 12.31 14.66
N PRO A 250 2.34 12.77 13.84
CA PRO A 250 2.46 12.33 12.45
C PRO A 250 2.80 10.83 12.34
N PHE A 251 3.39 10.23 13.38
CA PHE A 251 3.85 8.85 13.39
C PHE A 251 2.81 7.83 13.83
N ALA A 252 1.56 8.23 14.13
CA ALA A 252 0.55 7.31 14.65
C ALA A 252 0.45 5.98 13.86
N GLY A 253 0.35 6.06 12.53
CA GLY A 253 0.38 4.85 11.67
C GLY A 253 1.79 4.28 11.44
N ALA A 254 2.79 5.14 11.24
CA ALA A 254 4.16 4.70 10.94
C ALA A 254 4.82 3.96 12.12
N LYS A 255 4.43 4.25 13.35
CA LYS A 255 4.90 3.61 14.58
C LYS A 255 4.44 2.15 14.67
N ALA A 256 3.16 1.88 14.40
CA ALA A 256 2.64 0.51 14.35
C ALA A 256 3.36 -0.31 13.27
N VAL A 257 3.57 0.30 12.10
CA VAL A 257 4.38 -0.27 11.01
C VAL A 257 5.80 -0.61 11.44
N ALA A 258 6.49 0.32 12.09
CA ALA A 258 7.86 0.09 12.55
C ALA A 258 7.94 -1.09 13.52
N TYR A 259 7.02 -1.17 14.50
CA TYR A 259 6.98 -2.32 15.42
C TYR A 259 6.64 -3.63 14.72
N GLY A 260 5.68 -3.63 13.78
CA GLY A 260 5.33 -4.82 13.00
C GLY A 260 6.50 -5.36 12.18
N LEU A 261 7.22 -4.47 11.49
CA LEU A 261 8.38 -4.84 10.68
C LEU A 261 9.57 -5.30 11.53
N MET A 262 9.87 -4.62 12.65
CA MET A 262 10.96 -5.05 13.54
C MET A 262 10.66 -6.41 14.17
N ARG A 263 9.41 -6.62 14.63
CA ARG A 263 8.97 -7.92 15.15
C ARG A 263 9.12 -9.04 14.12
N MET A 264 8.75 -8.77 12.87
CA MET A 264 8.94 -9.72 11.77
C MET A 264 10.42 -10.06 11.59
N LEU A 265 11.30 -9.05 11.49
CA LEU A 265 12.75 -9.27 11.32
C LEU A 265 13.38 -10.02 12.49
N ASP A 266 12.97 -9.71 13.72
CA ASP A 266 13.44 -10.38 14.94
C ASP A 266 12.97 -11.84 15.04
N ALA A 267 11.84 -12.18 14.41
CA ALA A 267 11.31 -13.54 14.36
C ALA A 267 11.94 -14.41 13.27
N LEU A 268 12.67 -13.84 12.31
CA LEU A 268 13.38 -14.60 11.29
C LEU A 268 14.59 -15.34 11.91
N GLU A 269 14.90 -16.54 11.39
CA GLU A 269 16.16 -17.22 11.73
C GLU A 269 17.35 -16.31 11.40
N PRO A 270 18.40 -16.20 12.26
CA PRO A 270 19.46 -15.22 12.06
C PRO A 270 20.15 -15.26 10.68
N ALA A 271 20.37 -16.45 10.13
CA ALA A 271 20.96 -16.60 8.80
C ALA A 271 20.01 -16.12 7.68
N LYS A 272 18.70 -16.38 7.81
CA LYS A 272 17.68 -15.93 6.87
C LYS A 272 17.43 -14.42 6.97
N ARG A 273 17.41 -13.88 8.19
CA ARG A 273 17.38 -12.44 8.46
C ARG A 273 18.53 -11.75 7.74
N PHE A 274 19.76 -12.22 7.95
CA PHE A 274 20.95 -11.68 7.32
C PHE A 274 20.83 -11.70 5.78
N LEU A 275 20.39 -12.82 5.18
CA LEU A 275 20.20 -12.89 3.73
C LEU A 275 19.15 -11.91 3.21
N PHE A 276 18.04 -11.72 3.93
CA PHE A 276 17.00 -10.77 3.54
C PHE A 276 17.50 -9.31 3.64
N GLU A 277 18.19 -8.98 4.73
CA GLU A 277 18.80 -7.65 4.93
C GLU A 277 19.89 -7.35 3.90
N GLU A 278 20.76 -8.32 3.61
CA GLU A 278 21.75 -8.25 2.54
C GLU A 278 21.10 -8.07 1.18
N PHE A 279 20.02 -8.81 0.89
CA PHE A 279 19.29 -8.67 -0.37
C PHE A 279 18.75 -7.24 -0.53
N LEU A 280 18.05 -6.71 0.48
CA LEU A 280 17.50 -5.35 0.43
C LEU A 280 18.61 -4.28 0.35
N TRP A 281 19.70 -4.45 1.10
CA TRP A 281 20.81 -3.50 1.08
C TRP A 281 21.55 -3.50 -0.26
N GLN A 282 21.98 -4.68 -0.75
CA GLN A 282 22.77 -4.79 -1.97
C GLN A 282 21.98 -4.34 -3.20
N THR A 283 20.66 -4.61 -3.24
CA THR A 283 19.80 -4.23 -4.37
C THR A 283 19.17 -2.85 -4.21
N ARG A 284 19.24 -2.26 -3.01
CA ARG A 284 18.57 -1.00 -2.64
C ARG A 284 17.05 -0.99 -2.82
N LEU A 285 16.43 -2.16 -3.01
CA LEU A 285 15.00 -2.25 -3.25
C LEU A 285 14.20 -1.74 -2.04
N THR A 286 13.08 -1.10 -2.32
CA THR A 286 12.03 -0.87 -1.32
C THR A 286 11.07 -2.04 -1.34
N ALA A 287 10.98 -2.75 -0.22
CA ALA A 287 9.98 -3.78 0.02
C ALA A 287 8.68 -3.13 0.51
N SER A 288 7.56 -3.46 -0.13
CA SER A 288 6.23 -2.94 0.20
C SER A 288 5.35 -4.04 0.78
N PHE A 289 4.81 -3.80 1.96
CA PHE A 289 4.01 -4.72 2.74
C PHE A 289 2.62 -4.14 3.02
N GLU A 290 1.63 -5.01 3.20
CA GLU A 290 0.41 -4.68 3.91
C GLU A 290 0.56 -5.16 5.36
N LEU A 291 0.41 -4.26 6.33
CA LEU A 291 0.41 -4.61 7.75
C LEU A 291 -1.01 -4.97 8.17
N LEU A 292 -1.24 -6.25 8.46
CA LEU A 292 -2.49 -6.75 9.02
C LEU A 292 -2.54 -6.42 10.51
N CYS A 293 -3.45 -5.53 10.92
CA CYS A 293 -3.55 -5.02 12.29
C CYS A 293 -4.81 -5.58 12.99
N PRO A 294 -4.74 -6.63 13.82
CA PRO A 294 -5.93 -7.18 14.47
C PRO A 294 -6.62 -6.19 15.43
N GLY A 295 -5.90 -5.19 15.94
CA GLY A 295 -6.45 -4.09 16.73
C GLY A 295 -7.03 -2.92 15.91
N HIS A 296 -6.88 -2.92 14.59
CA HIS A 296 -7.38 -1.90 13.68
C HIS A 296 -7.77 -2.53 12.33
N GLN A 297 -8.99 -3.03 12.23
CA GLN A 297 -9.51 -3.79 11.10
C GLN A 297 -10.56 -2.97 10.33
N HIS A 298 -10.45 -2.96 9.00
CA HIS A 298 -11.34 -2.14 8.17
C HIS A 298 -12.61 -2.91 7.80
N VAL A 299 -12.50 -4.03 7.08
CA VAL A 299 -13.66 -4.80 6.59
C VAL A 299 -13.46 -6.30 6.73
N GLU A 300 -12.27 -6.81 6.45
CA GLU A 300 -11.98 -8.24 6.60
C GLU A 300 -11.71 -8.58 8.07
N LEU A 301 -12.27 -9.69 8.53
CA LEU A 301 -11.93 -10.23 9.83
C LEU A 301 -10.53 -10.85 9.75
N LEU A 302 -9.58 -10.24 10.43
CA LEU A 302 -8.19 -10.68 10.43
C LEU A 302 -7.98 -11.79 11.45
N ASP A 303 -7.57 -12.97 10.97
CA ASP A 303 -7.14 -14.10 11.80
C ASP A 303 -5.61 -14.10 11.94
N VAL A 304 -5.08 -13.07 12.60
CA VAL A 304 -3.67 -12.98 12.97
C VAL A 304 -3.52 -12.56 14.44
N PRO A 305 -2.57 -13.16 15.18
CA PRO A 305 -2.44 -12.91 16.63
C PRO A 305 -1.80 -11.56 16.96
N HIS A 306 -1.13 -10.91 16.01
CA HIS A 306 -0.46 -9.63 16.17
C HIS A 306 -0.28 -8.94 14.83
N ASP A 307 0.14 -7.67 14.84
CA ASP A 307 0.46 -6.89 13.65
C ASP A 307 1.43 -7.67 12.74
N THR A 308 0.95 -8.08 11.56
CA THR A 308 1.65 -9.03 10.69
C THR A 308 1.88 -8.40 9.32
N PRO A 309 3.13 -8.08 8.95
CA PRO A 309 3.46 -7.62 7.61
C PRO A 309 3.32 -8.74 6.57
N VAL A 310 2.68 -8.44 5.44
CA VAL A 310 2.56 -9.33 4.28
C VAL A 310 3.15 -8.63 3.06
N LEU A 311 4.25 -9.15 2.54
CA LEU A 311 4.97 -8.56 1.41
C LEU A 311 4.17 -8.69 0.11
N PHE A 312 3.96 -7.58 -0.60
CA PHE A 312 3.27 -7.56 -1.90
C PHE A 312 4.11 -7.01 -3.06
N GLY A 313 5.32 -6.49 -2.82
CA GLY A 313 6.09 -5.94 -3.94
C GLY A 313 7.45 -5.35 -3.64
N PHE A 314 8.19 -5.09 -4.72
CA PHE A 314 9.50 -4.42 -4.71
C PHE A 314 9.60 -3.33 -5.77
N SER A 315 10.14 -2.18 -5.38
CA SER A 315 10.37 -1.05 -6.27
C SER A 315 11.81 -0.56 -6.23
N LEU A 316 12.27 -0.07 -7.37
CA LEU A 316 13.60 0.53 -7.53
C LEU A 316 13.57 1.98 -7.03
N PRO A 317 14.54 2.42 -6.23
CA PRO A 317 14.63 3.80 -5.76
C PRO A 317 15.29 4.70 -6.82
N THR A 318 14.64 4.87 -7.98
CA THR A 318 15.14 5.70 -9.08
C THR A 318 14.05 6.64 -9.61
N MET A 319 14.46 7.80 -10.14
CA MET A 319 13.60 8.68 -10.94
C MET A 319 13.67 8.37 -12.44
N GLU A 320 14.71 7.67 -12.86
CA GLU A 320 14.95 7.31 -14.25
C GLU A 320 14.37 5.93 -14.50
N MET A 321 13.38 5.87 -15.39
CA MET A 321 12.85 4.58 -15.86
C MET A 321 13.85 3.98 -16.83
N MET A 322 14.52 2.89 -16.43
CA MET A 322 15.44 2.15 -17.31
C MET A 322 14.69 1.32 -18.36
N LEU A 323 13.47 0.90 -18.02
CA LEU A 323 12.57 0.11 -18.86
C LEU A 323 11.14 0.66 -18.68
N PRO A 324 10.22 0.43 -19.62
CA PRO A 324 8.80 0.78 -19.51
C PRO A 324 8.09 -0.13 -18.50
N GLN A 325 8.49 -0.08 -17.23
CA GLN A 325 7.96 -0.88 -16.13
C GLN A 325 7.49 0.00 -14.97
N ILE A 326 6.46 -0.44 -14.27
CA ILE A 326 5.93 0.25 -13.09
C ILE A 326 6.67 -0.16 -11.82
N CYS A 327 7.02 -1.44 -11.72
CA CYS A 327 7.75 -2.04 -10.60
C CYS A 327 8.63 -3.18 -11.09
N VAL A 328 9.45 -3.73 -10.19
CA VAL A 328 10.17 -4.98 -10.46
C VAL A 328 9.13 -6.10 -10.59
N ASN A 329 9.36 -7.06 -11.49
CA ASN A 329 8.55 -8.27 -11.53
C ASN A 329 8.65 -8.97 -10.15
N PRO A 330 7.55 -9.11 -9.41
CA PRO A 330 7.63 -9.39 -7.98
C PRO A 330 7.94 -10.86 -7.67
N LEU A 331 7.82 -11.75 -8.66
CA LEU A 331 7.79 -13.20 -8.44
C LEU A 331 9.10 -13.75 -7.87
N LEU A 332 10.26 -13.33 -8.39
CA LEU A 332 11.55 -13.69 -7.78
C LEU A 332 11.67 -13.13 -6.36
N GLY A 333 11.26 -11.87 -6.17
CA GLY A 333 11.29 -11.22 -4.86
C GLY A 333 10.44 -11.96 -3.83
N PHE A 334 9.26 -12.46 -4.21
CA PHE A 334 8.43 -13.29 -3.36
C PHE A 334 9.13 -14.60 -3.01
N ALA A 335 9.71 -15.29 -3.98
CA ALA A 335 10.44 -16.54 -3.73
C ALA A 335 11.63 -16.35 -2.77
N ILE A 336 12.43 -15.30 -2.95
CA ILE A 336 13.55 -14.94 -2.06
C ILE A 336 13.03 -14.66 -0.65
N SER A 337 11.96 -13.87 -0.54
CA SER A 337 11.39 -13.46 0.75
C SER A 337 10.83 -14.66 1.52
N THR A 338 10.07 -15.52 0.85
CA THR A 338 9.56 -16.77 1.43
C THR A 338 10.70 -17.71 1.85
N ALA A 339 11.76 -17.84 1.05
CA ALA A 339 12.94 -18.63 1.43
C ALA A 339 13.64 -18.06 2.69
N CYS A 340 13.53 -16.74 2.91
CA CYS A 340 14.01 -16.07 4.12
C CYS A 340 13.00 -16.08 5.29
N GLY A 341 11.82 -16.69 5.13
CA GLY A 341 10.78 -16.76 6.17
C GLY A 341 9.85 -15.53 6.24
N VAL A 342 9.95 -14.61 5.28
CA VAL A 342 9.03 -13.46 5.18
C VAL A 342 7.73 -13.89 4.51
N ARG A 343 6.59 -13.56 5.12
CA ARG A 343 5.26 -13.83 4.56
C ARG A 343 5.00 -12.97 3.33
N THR A 344 4.54 -13.58 2.25
CA THR A 344 4.16 -12.90 1.01
C THR A 344 2.67 -13.04 0.74
N VAL A 345 2.12 -12.15 -0.09
CA VAL A 345 0.77 -12.31 -0.63
C VAL A 345 0.65 -13.61 -1.43
N ALA A 346 -0.52 -14.23 -1.38
CA ALA A 346 -0.86 -15.30 -2.31
C ALA A 346 -1.04 -14.72 -3.71
N PHE A 347 -0.61 -15.45 -4.74
CA PHE A 347 -0.72 -15.01 -6.12
C PHE A 347 -1.04 -16.18 -7.06
N GLN A 348 -1.49 -15.84 -8.26
CA GLN A 348 -1.61 -16.74 -9.40
C GLN A 348 -1.16 -16.01 -10.67
N VAL A 349 -0.59 -16.73 -11.62
CA VAL A 349 -0.29 -16.21 -12.96
C VAL A 349 -1.37 -16.70 -13.90
N VAL A 350 -2.08 -15.79 -14.56
CA VAL A 350 -3.15 -16.12 -15.50
C VAL A 350 -2.81 -15.62 -16.91
N PRO A 351 -3.07 -16.41 -17.97
CA PRO A 351 -2.98 -15.91 -19.35
C PRO A 351 -3.93 -14.75 -19.63
N TYR A 352 -3.52 -13.81 -20.48
CA TYR A 352 -4.35 -12.69 -20.90
C TYR A 352 -5.00 -12.95 -22.26
N THR A 353 -5.95 -13.89 -22.31
CA THR A 353 -6.59 -14.42 -23.53
C THR A 353 -7.99 -13.83 -23.81
N GLY A 354 -8.38 -12.77 -23.10
CA GLY A 354 -9.68 -12.11 -23.25
C GLY A 354 -10.83 -12.77 -22.48
N LEU A 355 -11.37 -13.90 -22.96
CA LEU A 355 -12.54 -14.55 -22.33
C LEU A 355 -12.22 -15.16 -20.97
N GLU A 356 -11.10 -15.87 -20.85
CA GLU A 356 -10.65 -16.46 -19.58
C GLU A 356 -10.38 -15.35 -18.55
N PHE A 357 -9.77 -14.25 -19.00
CA PHE A 357 -9.50 -13.11 -18.12
C PHE A 357 -10.80 -12.44 -17.66
N LYS A 358 -11.82 -12.32 -18.52
CA LYS A 358 -13.15 -11.84 -18.10
C LYS A 358 -13.75 -12.74 -17.02
N ALA A 359 -13.64 -14.06 -17.15
CA ALA A 359 -14.10 -14.99 -16.14
C ALA A 359 -13.34 -14.82 -14.81
N VAL A 360 -12.02 -14.59 -14.86
CA VAL A 360 -11.21 -14.26 -13.68
C VAL A 360 -11.70 -12.97 -13.00
N LEU A 361 -11.97 -11.90 -13.77
CA LEU A 361 -12.49 -10.66 -13.21
C LEU A 361 -13.87 -10.83 -12.56
N THR A 362 -14.76 -11.61 -13.18
CA THR A 362 -16.07 -11.95 -12.60
C THR A 362 -15.91 -12.76 -11.31
N ALA A 363 -15.00 -13.73 -11.28
CA ALA A 363 -14.71 -14.52 -10.09
C ALA A 363 -14.18 -13.64 -8.94
N ILE A 364 -13.32 -12.66 -9.24
CA ILE A 364 -12.86 -11.68 -8.25
C ILE A 364 -14.04 -10.85 -7.72
N LYS A 365 -14.90 -10.31 -8.60
CA LYS A 365 -16.08 -9.53 -8.17
C LYS A 365 -16.98 -10.31 -7.20
N CYS A 366 -17.16 -11.61 -7.45
CA CYS A 366 -18.03 -12.49 -6.68
C CYS A 366 -17.35 -13.18 -5.48
N ALA A 367 -16.05 -12.96 -5.27
CA ALA A 367 -15.34 -13.54 -4.14
C ALA A 367 -15.90 -12.97 -2.81
N TYR A 368 -15.77 -13.77 -1.76
CA TYR A 368 -16.34 -13.52 -0.43
C TYR A 368 -15.23 -13.48 0.62
N GLN A 369 -15.40 -12.64 1.65
CA GLN A 369 -14.42 -12.46 2.74
C GLN A 369 -13.01 -12.09 2.26
N THR A 370 -12.94 -11.27 1.21
CA THR A 370 -11.70 -10.66 0.75
C THR A 370 -12.01 -9.32 0.11
N GLU A 371 -11.10 -8.36 0.23
CA GLU A 371 -11.16 -7.07 -0.42
C GLU A 371 -11.11 -7.25 -1.92
N GLY A 372 -10.28 -8.18 -2.40
CA GLY A 372 -10.20 -8.57 -3.79
C GLY A 372 -8.77 -8.87 -4.22
N LYS A 373 -8.39 -8.41 -5.40
CA LYS A 373 -7.08 -8.69 -6.01
C LYS A 373 -6.40 -7.43 -6.54
N VAL A 374 -5.08 -7.44 -6.57
CA VAL A 374 -4.28 -6.51 -7.36
C VAL A 374 -3.69 -7.29 -8.54
N ASN A 375 -4.07 -6.88 -9.74
CA ASN A 375 -3.63 -7.47 -11.01
C ASN A 375 -2.45 -6.67 -11.55
N LEU A 376 -1.33 -7.34 -11.78
CA LEU A 376 -0.14 -6.80 -12.43
C LEU A 376 -0.13 -7.32 -13.88
N TYR A 377 -0.24 -6.42 -14.84
CA TYR A 377 -0.28 -6.71 -16.27
C TYR A 377 1.15 -6.83 -16.77
N VAL A 378 1.48 -7.97 -17.38
CA VAL A 378 2.84 -8.33 -17.79
C VAL A 378 2.90 -8.51 -19.30
N ASN A 379 3.82 -7.81 -19.97
CA ASN A 379 4.03 -7.95 -21.42
C ASN A 379 4.88 -9.18 -21.78
N GLY A 380 5.08 -9.41 -23.08
CA GLY A 380 5.87 -10.56 -23.58
C GLY A 380 7.35 -10.58 -23.18
N ARG A 381 7.88 -9.46 -22.67
CA ARG A 381 9.24 -9.37 -22.10
C ARG A 381 9.27 -9.68 -20.60
N GLY A 382 8.12 -9.92 -19.96
CA GLY A 382 8.04 -10.14 -18.50
C GLY A 382 7.98 -8.85 -17.67
N ASN A 383 7.89 -7.67 -18.30
CA ASN A 383 7.81 -6.38 -17.61
C ASN A 383 6.38 -6.12 -17.12
N VAL A 384 6.27 -5.62 -15.88
CA VAL A 384 4.99 -5.16 -15.33
C VAL A 384 4.67 -3.77 -15.90
N ILE A 385 3.72 -3.71 -16.82
CA ILE A 385 3.35 -2.51 -17.58
C ILE A 385 2.11 -1.79 -17.03
N GLY A 386 1.37 -2.44 -16.12
CA GLY A 386 0.11 -1.92 -15.57
C GLY A 386 -0.20 -2.57 -14.23
N LEU A 387 -0.79 -1.80 -13.31
CA LEU A 387 -1.34 -2.31 -12.05
C LEU A 387 -2.80 -1.87 -11.93
N GLN A 388 -3.68 -2.80 -11.56
CA GLN A 388 -5.09 -2.50 -11.32
C GLN A 388 -5.65 -3.24 -10.12
N LYS A 389 -6.35 -2.51 -9.24
CA LYS A 389 -7.11 -3.10 -8.14
C LYS A 389 -8.53 -3.48 -8.57
N TYR A 390 -8.93 -4.70 -8.23
CA TYR A 390 -10.28 -5.22 -8.40
C TYR A 390 -10.82 -5.60 -7.04
N LYS A 391 -11.89 -4.92 -6.60
CA LYS A 391 -12.52 -5.19 -5.32
C LYS A 391 -13.73 -6.11 -5.48
N THR A 392 -14.01 -6.91 -4.46
CA THR A 392 -15.23 -7.73 -4.41
C THR A 392 -16.46 -6.86 -4.18
N ALA A 393 -17.62 -7.32 -4.66
CA ALA A 393 -18.89 -6.66 -4.36
C ALA A 393 -19.22 -6.70 -2.86
N TRP A 394 -18.82 -7.79 -2.19
CA TRP A 394 -18.92 -7.94 -0.74
C TRP A 394 -18.16 -6.82 -0.03
N TYR A 395 -16.87 -6.65 -0.31
CA TYR A 395 -16.04 -5.64 0.35
C TYR A 395 -16.56 -4.22 0.13
N VAL A 396 -16.88 -3.87 -1.13
CA VAL A 396 -17.38 -2.53 -1.47
C VAL A 396 -18.67 -2.23 -0.70
N SER A 397 -19.58 -3.21 -0.61
CA SER A 397 -20.85 -3.07 0.10
C SER A 397 -20.65 -2.92 1.61
N LEU A 398 -19.81 -3.77 2.22
CA LEU A 398 -19.55 -3.71 3.67
C LEU A 398 -18.80 -2.44 4.06
N ARG A 399 -17.83 -1.99 3.25
CA ARG A 399 -17.15 -0.71 3.45
C ARG A 399 -18.16 0.45 3.44
N ALA A 400 -19.09 0.45 2.49
CA ALA A 400 -20.14 1.48 2.43
C ALA A 400 -21.02 1.44 3.69
N ILE A 401 -21.45 0.27 4.14
CA ILE A 401 -22.25 0.10 5.37
C ILE A 401 -21.48 0.61 6.59
N ARG A 402 -20.19 0.26 6.72
CA ARG A 402 -19.31 0.77 7.79
C ARG A 402 -19.28 2.29 7.81
N GLU A 403 -19.04 2.95 6.68
CA GLU A 403 -18.96 4.42 6.63
C GLU A 403 -20.30 5.08 6.98
N LYS A 404 -21.45 4.45 6.64
CA LYS A 404 -22.77 4.92 7.07
C LYS A 404 -22.99 4.73 8.58
N ALA A 405 -22.56 3.61 9.16
CA ALA A 405 -22.62 3.40 10.60
C ALA A 405 -21.72 4.39 11.36
N LYS A 406 -20.52 4.71 10.85
CA LYS A 406 -19.63 5.74 11.42
C LYS A 406 -20.26 7.13 11.36
N SER A 407 -20.91 7.46 10.24
CA SER A 407 -21.63 8.73 10.09
C SER A 407 -22.80 8.83 11.07
N PHE A 408 -23.58 7.76 11.21
CA PHE A 408 -24.65 7.65 12.20
C PHE A 408 -24.14 7.91 13.63
N LEU A 409 -23.09 7.19 14.05
CA LEU A 409 -22.49 7.35 15.37
C LEU A 409 -21.94 8.76 15.59
N THR A 410 -21.37 9.38 14.56
CA THR A 410 -20.90 10.77 14.62
C THR A 410 -22.04 11.76 14.83
N ASN A 411 -23.21 11.53 14.20
CA ASN A 411 -24.38 12.38 14.39
C ASN A 411 -25.01 12.21 15.78
N VAL A 412 -25.01 11.01 16.33
CA VAL A 412 -25.63 10.73 17.64
C VAL A 412 -24.70 11.10 18.81
N LEU A 413 -23.40 10.83 18.68
CA LEU A 413 -22.42 10.97 19.77
C LEU A 413 -21.50 12.20 19.62
N GLY A 414 -21.51 12.84 18.45
CA GLY A 414 -20.66 13.99 18.16
C GLY A 414 -21.10 15.28 18.86
N LYS A 415 -20.47 16.38 18.46
CA LYS A 415 -20.71 17.70 19.07
C LYS A 415 -22.12 18.23 18.82
N LYS A 416 -22.68 17.98 17.64
CA LYS A 416 -24.06 18.32 17.27
C LYS A 416 -24.89 17.04 17.34
N LYS A 417 -25.46 16.78 18.51
CA LYS A 417 -26.21 15.54 18.77
C LYS A 417 -27.57 15.60 18.10
N VAL A 418 -27.82 14.64 17.22
CA VAL A 418 -29.13 14.38 16.61
C VAL A 418 -29.82 13.28 17.41
N ALA A 419 -31.14 13.37 17.59
CA ALA A 419 -31.89 12.31 18.25
C ALA A 419 -31.74 10.98 17.51
N VAL A 420 -31.57 9.88 18.24
CA VAL A 420 -31.27 8.54 17.66
C VAL A 420 -32.26 8.16 16.55
N GLY A 421 -33.55 8.35 16.78
CA GLY A 421 -34.58 8.01 15.80
C GLY A 421 -34.53 8.87 14.53
N GLU A 422 -34.13 10.13 14.63
CA GLU A 422 -33.95 11.01 13.46
C GLU A 422 -32.69 10.62 12.69
N ALA A 423 -31.55 10.47 13.38
CA ALA A 423 -30.31 10.02 12.77
C ALA A 423 -30.44 8.65 12.08
N LEU A 424 -31.26 7.75 12.63
CA LEU A 424 -31.52 6.43 12.04
C LEU A 424 -32.28 6.54 10.71
N ARG A 425 -33.34 7.37 10.65
CA ARG A 425 -34.08 7.62 9.40
C ARG A 425 -33.19 8.20 8.31
N ASP A 426 -32.39 9.22 8.66
CA ASP A 426 -31.45 9.84 7.72
C ASP A 426 -30.40 8.85 7.22
N SER A 427 -29.93 7.98 8.12
CA SER A 427 -28.95 6.95 7.77
C SER A 427 -29.54 5.91 6.82
N HIS A 428 -30.79 5.48 7.01
CA HIS A 428 -31.47 4.56 6.10
C HIS A 428 -31.62 5.15 4.69
N GLN A 429 -32.03 6.41 4.58
CA GLN A 429 -32.08 7.11 3.28
C GLN A 429 -30.70 7.23 2.63
N SER A 430 -29.67 7.52 3.44
CA SER A 430 -28.28 7.59 2.97
C SER A 430 -27.75 6.25 2.47
N VAL A 431 -28.16 5.14 3.10
CA VAL A 431 -27.85 3.77 2.67
C VAL A 431 -28.51 3.48 1.32
N GLU A 432 -29.80 3.78 1.15
CA GLU A 432 -30.51 3.57 -0.13
C GLU A 432 -29.85 4.34 -1.28
N LYS A 433 -29.57 5.64 -1.07
CA LYS A 433 -28.87 6.46 -2.05
C LYS A 433 -27.51 5.86 -2.41
N ARG A 434 -26.77 5.36 -1.42
CA ARG A 434 -25.45 4.77 -1.64
C ARG A 434 -25.52 3.47 -2.42
N PHE A 435 -26.45 2.58 -2.12
CA PHE A 435 -26.60 1.31 -2.83
C PHE A 435 -27.11 1.47 -4.26
N ASN A 436 -27.91 2.51 -4.54
CA ASN A 436 -28.24 2.89 -5.92
C ASN A 436 -26.99 3.28 -6.74
N ALA A 437 -26.02 3.97 -6.12
CA ALA A 437 -24.74 4.29 -6.77
C ALA A 437 -23.87 3.03 -6.96
N ILE A 438 -23.78 2.17 -5.93
CA ILE A 438 -23.02 0.91 -5.98
C ILE A 438 -23.58 -0.02 -7.07
N LYS A 439 -24.91 -0.13 -7.21
CA LYS A 439 -25.57 -0.91 -8.26
C LYS A 439 -25.04 -0.56 -9.64
N ARG A 440 -25.03 0.73 -9.96
CA ARG A 440 -24.56 1.25 -11.26
C ARG A 440 -23.08 0.98 -11.46
N PHE A 441 -22.29 1.27 -10.42
CA PHE A 441 -20.83 1.14 -10.46
C PHE A 441 -20.36 -0.29 -10.65
N LEU A 442 -20.86 -1.22 -9.83
CA LEU A 442 -20.47 -2.62 -9.86
C LEU A 442 -21.30 -3.44 -10.85
N GLN A 443 -22.34 -2.86 -11.47
CA GLN A 443 -23.31 -3.57 -12.31
C GLN A 443 -23.89 -4.78 -11.54
N LEU A 444 -24.48 -4.50 -10.37
CA LEU A 444 -25.17 -5.52 -9.57
C LEU A 444 -26.62 -5.66 -10.02
N SER A 445 -27.19 -6.85 -9.81
CA SER A 445 -28.62 -7.08 -9.99
C SER A 445 -29.45 -6.32 -8.94
N ASP A 446 -30.71 -6.05 -9.25
CA ASP A 446 -31.65 -5.46 -8.28
C ASP A 446 -31.77 -6.30 -7.02
N ALA A 447 -31.83 -7.63 -7.17
CA ALA A 447 -31.94 -8.55 -6.06
C ALA A 447 -30.72 -8.50 -5.12
N SER A 448 -29.49 -8.50 -5.66
CA SER A 448 -28.27 -8.43 -4.85
C SER A 448 -28.12 -7.06 -4.18
N THR A 449 -28.41 -5.98 -4.90
CA THR A 449 -28.40 -4.61 -4.37
C THR A 449 -29.38 -4.44 -3.22
N ALA A 450 -30.62 -4.91 -3.38
CA ALA A 450 -31.65 -4.84 -2.35
C ALA A 450 -31.22 -5.59 -1.08
N LYS A 451 -30.64 -6.79 -1.22
CA LYS A 451 -30.13 -7.57 -0.08
C LYS A 451 -29.06 -6.82 0.72
N TYR A 452 -28.07 -6.23 0.07
CA TYR A 452 -27.05 -5.44 0.78
C TYR A 452 -27.60 -4.15 1.39
N CYS A 453 -28.55 -3.48 0.71
CA CYS A 453 -29.22 -2.30 1.25
C CYS A 453 -29.96 -2.62 2.55
N GLU A 454 -30.73 -3.71 2.57
CA GLU A 454 -31.45 -4.16 3.76
C GLU A 454 -30.51 -4.61 4.88
N LEU A 455 -29.40 -5.30 4.57
CA LEU A 455 -28.35 -5.58 5.54
C LEU A 455 -27.77 -4.30 6.15
N GLY A 456 -27.51 -3.27 5.34
CA GLY A 456 -27.00 -1.99 5.80
C GLY A 456 -27.95 -1.28 6.77
N LYS A 457 -29.24 -1.23 6.43
CA LYS A 457 -30.28 -0.67 7.32
C LYS A 457 -30.40 -1.47 8.61
N ALA A 458 -30.43 -2.80 8.51
CA ALA A 458 -30.53 -3.70 9.66
C ALA A 458 -29.33 -3.56 10.60
N PHE A 459 -28.11 -3.44 10.06
CA PHE A 459 -26.91 -3.25 10.86
C PHE A 459 -26.91 -1.91 11.62
N ILE A 460 -27.24 -0.80 10.96
CA ILE A 460 -27.31 0.51 11.63
C ILE A 460 -28.41 0.50 12.70
N THR A 461 -29.55 -0.14 12.43
CA THR A 461 -30.60 -0.35 13.43
C THR A 461 -30.08 -1.17 14.60
N TYR A 462 -29.36 -2.28 14.37
CA TYR A 462 -28.73 -3.09 15.43
C TYR A 462 -27.75 -2.27 16.28
N VAL A 463 -26.91 -1.43 15.66
CA VAL A 463 -26.01 -0.52 16.38
C VAL A 463 -26.82 0.44 17.27
N ALA A 464 -27.93 0.98 16.78
CA ALA A 464 -28.77 1.91 17.52
C ALA A 464 -29.55 1.25 18.68
N THR A 465 -30.27 0.16 18.38
CA THR A 465 -31.27 -0.42 19.29
C THR A 465 -30.72 -1.50 20.20
N VAL A 466 -29.55 -2.06 19.87
CA VAL A 466 -28.88 -3.07 20.69
C VAL A 466 -27.61 -2.50 21.30
N ARG A 467 -26.62 -2.14 20.48
CA ARG A 467 -25.29 -1.74 21.00
C ARG A 467 -25.35 -0.44 21.81
N LEU A 468 -25.94 0.62 21.25
CA LEU A 468 -26.07 1.91 21.93
C LEU A 468 -27.08 1.87 23.07
N ALA A 469 -28.23 1.22 22.89
CA ALA A 469 -29.24 1.11 23.94
C ALA A 469 -28.70 0.42 25.19
N ASN A 470 -27.89 -0.64 25.03
CA ASN A 470 -27.26 -1.35 26.14
C ASN A 470 -26.18 -0.53 26.89
N CYS A 471 -25.75 0.61 26.35
CA CYS A 471 -24.79 1.48 27.04
C CYS A 471 -25.44 2.30 28.16
N GLY A 472 -26.77 2.48 28.15
CA GLY A 472 -27.47 3.42 29.04
C GLY A 472 -26.87 4.83 28.97
N ASP A 473 -26.58 5.42 30.14
CA ASP A 473 -25.98 6.75 30.24
C ASP A 473 -24.44 6.76 30.25
N SER A 474 -23.79 5.60 30.08
CA SER A 474 -22.33 5.51 30.12
C SER A 474 -21.68 6.08 28.85
N ASP A 475 -21.08 7.27 28.96
CA ASP A 475 -20.29 7.88 27.88
C ASP A 475 -19.08 7.04 27.47
N THR A 476 -18.45 6.35 28.42
CA THR A 476 -17.34 5.42 28.14
C THR A 476 -17.81 4.27 27.26
N ALA A 477 -18.94 3.64 27.59
CA ALA A 477 -19.49 2.55 26.79
C ALA A 477 -19.90 3.01 25.38
N LYS A 478 -20.50 4.22 25.26
CA LYS A 478 -20.83 4.83 23.96
C LYS A 478 -19.60 5.06 23.11
N LYS A 479 -18.50 5.56 23.70
CA LYS A 479 -17.21 5.72 23.01
C LYS A 479 -16.62 4.38 22.58
N THR A 480 -16.74 3.33 23.40
CA THR A 480 -16.33 1.97 23.01
C THR A 480 -17.12 1.48 21.81
N VAL A 481 -18.45 1.64 21.79
CA VAL A 481 -19.25 1.28 20.59
C VAL A 481 -18.80 2.06 19.36
N GLN A 482 -18.52 3.36 19.51
CA GLN A 482 -18.01 4.17 18.41
C GLN A 482 -16.67 3.66 17.89
N HIS A 483 -15.72 3.42 18.81
CA HIS A 483 -14.41 2.85 18.49
C HIS A 483 -14.56 1.50 17.79
N ASP A 484 -15.34 0.57 18.33
CA ASP A 484 -15.51 -0.76 17.74
C ASP A 484 -16.08 -0.71 16.32
N CYS A 485 -17.04 0.17 16.03
CA CYS A 485 -17.56 0.32 14.68
C CYS A 485 -16.56 0.98 13.71
N VAL A 486 -15.60 1.75 14.22
CA VAL A 486 -14.56 2.40 13.40
C VAL A 486 -13.39 1.44 13.19
N ASP A 487 -12.83 0.91 14.27
CA ASP A 487 -11.53 0.22 14.30
C ASP A 487 -11.66 -1.30 14.38
N LEU A 488 -12.84 -1.85 14.69
CA LEU A 488 -13.09 -3.29 14.82
C LEU A 488 -14.38 -3.70 14.08
N PHE A 489 -14.71 -3.02 12.99
CA PHE A 489 -15.93 -3.21 12.21
C PHE A 489 -16.25 -4.69 11.91
N PRO A 490 -15.33 -5.53 11.39
CA PRO A 490 -15.63 -6.95 11.11
C PRO A 490 -16.09 -7.74 12.34
N VAL A 491 -15.58 -7.42 13.54
CA VAL A 491 -15.99 -8.07 14.79
C VAL A 491 -17.44 -7.69 15.14
N VAL A 492 -17.78 -6.40 15.02
CA VAL A 492 -19.15 -5.92 15.25
C VAL A 492 -20.11 -6.47 14.20
N TRP A 493 -19.67 -6.53 12.94
CA TRP A 493 -20.42 -7.10 11.82
C TRP A 493 -20.73 -8.57 12.05
N GLN A 494 -19.73 -9.38 12.43
CA GLN A 494 -19.93 -10.79 12.75
C GLN A 494 -20.92 -10.98 13.92
N ALA A 495 -20.81 -10.17 14.98
CA ALA A 495 -21.75 -10.21 16.10
C ALA A 495 -23.19 -9.88 15.65
N PHE A 496 -23.36 -8.92 14.74
CA PHE A 496 -24.65 -8.61 14.13
C PHE A 496 -25.22 -9.79 13.33
N LEU A 497 -24.42 -10.42 12.45
CA LEU A 497 -24.85 -11.56 11.65
C LEU A 497 -25.31 -12.72 12.56
N VAL A 498 -24.54 -13.02 13.60
CA VAL A 498 -24.88 -14.06 14.59
C VAL A 498 -26.16 -13.70 15.34
N ALA A 499 -26.30 -12.48 15.82
CA ALA A 499 -27.45 -12.05 16.63
C ALA A 499 -28.77 -12.03 15.83
N THR A 500 -28.70 -11.80 14.52
CA THR A 500 -29.88 -11.63 13.67
C THR A 500 -30.17 -12.84 12.78
N GLY A 501 -29.22 -13.77 12.65
CA GLY A 501 -29.28 -14.86 11.66
C GLY A 501 -29.14 -14.38 10.22
N ALA A 502 -28.71 -13.13 10.00
CA ALA A 502 -28.51 -12.57 8.67
C ALA A 502 -27.30 -13.20 7.96
N ASN A 503 -27.29 -13.13 6.63
CA ASN A 503 -26.23 -13.68 5.79
C ASN A 503 -25.77 -12.62 4.77
N ASP A 504 -24.46 -12.34 4.75
CA ASP A 504 -23.82 -11.38 3.86
C ASP A 504 -23.14 -12.01 2.64
N ARG A 505 -23.20 -13.35 2.50
CA ARG A 505 -22.79 -14.06 1.29
C ARG A 505 -23.89 -13.96 0.22
N ILE A 506 -23.86 -12.86 -0.52
CA ILE A 506 -24.83 -12.56 -1.57
C ILE A 506 -24.23 -12.87 -2.94
N ASP A 507 -24.96 -13.65 -3.74
CA ASP A 507 -24.61 -13.92 -5.14
C ASP A 507 -24.67 -12.63 -5.97
N CYS A 508 -23.54 -12.30 -6.60
CA CYS A 508 -23.34 -11.09 -7.40
C CYS A 508 -23.06 -11.42 -8.88
N THR A 509 -23.34 -12.66 -9.30
CA THR A 509 -23.34 -13.05 -10.72
C THR A 509 -24.42 -12.27 -11.48
N VAL A 510 -24.10 -11.92 -12.73
CA VAL A 510 -24.97 -11.15 -13.64
C VAL A 510 -25.51 -12.06 -14.72
#